data_AF-A0A8J3SDV2-F1
#
_entry.id   AF-A0A8J3SDV2-F1
#
_cell.length_a   1.000
_cell.length_b   1.000
_cell.length_c   1.000
_cell.angle_alpha   90.00
_cell.angle_beta   90.00
_cell.angle_gamma   90.00
#
_symmetry.space_group_name_H-M   'P 1'
#
loop_
_entity.id
_entity.type
_entity.pdbx_description
1 polymer ?
#
loop_
_entity_poly.entity_id
_entity_poly.type
_entity_poly.pdbx_seq_one_letter_code
_entity_poly.pdbx_strand_id
1 'polypeptide(L)'
;MLLSPPSSETPETSGTPETSGTPETPISASRTAERARGWTLAAATTLMGLIAGFFYAYACSVMIGLARVDDRVFIDSMQWINATVRNLWFAPGFFGALVVTAVAAALHLGRAGRPVLPWVLAALVLYGAAFGITMGVNVPLNDRLAAAGDPAALTDPGAVRAAYEGVWTAWNTTRTVISTLALACLVRALVLHGRHTAR
;
A
#
# COMPACT_ATOMS: atom_id res chain seq x y z
N MET A 1 72.96 66.63 -19.12
CA MET A 1 72.23 65.51 -19.77
C MET A 1 71.27 64.96 -18.73
N LEU A 2 69.95 64.94 -18.93
CA LEU A 2 69.19 64.08 -19.88
C LEU A 2 69.33 62.61 -19.46
N LEU A 3 68.26 61.84 -19.12
CA LEU A 3 66.81 62.00 -19.39
C LEU A 3 65.90 61.68 -18.17
N SER A 4 64.58 61.87 -18.38
CA SER A 4 63.42 61.38 -17.61
C SER A 4 62.38 60.81 -18.62
N PRO A 5 61.17 60.34 -18.22
CA PRO A 5 60.67 59.78 -16.95
C PRO A 5 60.55 58.24 -17.18
N PRO A 6 59.44 57.48 -17.02
CA PRO A 6 58.21 57.52 -16.17
C PRO A 6 58.41 56.62 -14.90
N SER A 7 57.52 55.84 -14.27
CA SER A 7 56.16 55.29 -14.53
C SER A 7 55.37 55.04 -13.23
N SER A 8 54.17 54.45 -13.34
CA SER A 8 53.18 54.26 -12.26
C SER A 8 52.82 52.79 -11.99
N GLU A 9 52.57 52.43 -10.73
CA GLU A 9 51.67 51.33 -10.35
C GLU A 9 50.73 51.78 -9.21
N THR A 10 49.48 51.29 -9.25
CA THR A 10 48.41 51.51 -8.25
C THR A 10 48.00 50.16 -7.65
N PRO A 11 47.46 50.13 -6.42
CA PRO A 11 47.56 48.95 -5.56
C PRO A 11 46.74 47.74 -6.04
N GLU A 12 47.31 46.55 -5.91
CA GLU A 12 46.56 45.29 -5.97
C GLU A 12 45.51 45.24 -4.85
N THR A 13 44.26 44.97 -5.21
CA THR A 13 43.17 44.73 -4.26
C THR A 13 43.23 43.30 -3.75
N SER A 14 43.21 43.12 -2.43
CA SER A 14 43.22 41.80 -1.81
C SER A 14 41.94 41.02 -2.11
N GLY A 15 42.06 39.96 -2.93
CA GLY A 15 40.97 39.04 -3.22
C GLY A 15 40.48 38.34 -1.95
N THR A 16 39.21 38.53 -1.60
CA THR A 16 38.56 37.73 -0.56
C THR A 16 38.26 36.33 -1.11
N PRO A 17 38.55 35.23 -0.38
CA PRO A 17 38.20 33.89 -0.86
C PRO A 17 36.68 33.69 -0.88
N GLU A 18 36.11 33.42 -2.05
CA GLU A 18 34.74 32.94 -2.14
C GLU A 18 34.64 31.56 -1.48
N THR A 19 34.00 31.51 -0.31
CA THR A 19 33.70 30.25 0.37
C THR A 19 32.54 29.57 -0.35
N SER A 20 32.88 28.69 -1.29
CA SER A 20 31.95 27.86 -2.07
C SER A 20 31.29 26.75 -1.22
N GLY A 21 30.58 27.18 -0.18
CA GLY A 21 29.84 26.32 0.73
C GLY A 21 28.72 25.57 0.02
N THR A 22 28.95 24.30 -0.28
CA THR A 22 27.86 23.38 -0.65
C THR A 22 26.81 23.37 0.47
N PRO A 23 25.51 23.54 0.16
CA PRO A 23 24.49 23.68 1.20
C PRO A 23 24.31 22.38 1.99
N GLU A 24 24.94 22.32 3.18
CA GLU A 24 24.77 21.21 4.11
C GLU A 24 23.30 21.09 4.53
N THR A 25 22.68 19.95 4.23
CA THR A 25 21.30 19.69 4.65
C THR A 25 21.27 19.45 6.17
N PRO A 26 20.51 20.23 6.97
CA PRO A 26 20.57 20.12 8.42
C PRO A 26 20.33 18.70 8.95
N ILE A 27 21.18 18.27 9.89
CA ILE A 27 21.16 16.89 10.46
C ILE A 27 19.84 16.62 11.22
N SER A 28 19.05 17.63 11.56
CA SER A 28 17.67 17.49 12.04
C SER A 28 16.72 16.98 10.93
N ALA A 29 16.78 17.58 9.74
CA ALA A 29 15.89 17.27 8.62
C ALA A 29 16.09 15.84 8.08
N SER A 30 17.34 15.38 7.97
CA SER A 30 17.66 14.01 7.55
C SER A 30 17.10 12.96 8.52
N ARG A 31 17.25 13.17 9.84
CA ARG A 31 16.70 12.28 10.87
C ARG A 31 15.17 12.27 10.90
N THR A 32 14.52 13.41 10.63
CA THR A 32 13.05 13.47 10.49
C THR A 32 12.56 12.72 9.25
N ALA A 33 13.23 12.89 8.10
CA ALA A 33 12.88 12.18 6.87
C ALA A 33 13.04 10.65 7.01
N GLU A 34 14.10 10.19 7.68
CA GLU A 34 14.33 8.76 7.87
C GLU A 34 13.33 8.12 8.86
N ARG A 35 12.97 8.85 9.93
CA ARG A 35 11.85 8.46 10.81
C ARG A 35 10.53 8.37 10.06
N ALA A 36 10.24 9.33 9.17
CA ALA A 36 9.02 9.31 8.36
C ALA A 36 8.95 8.09 7.42
N ARG A 37 10.07 7.72 6.78
CA ARG A 37 10.19 6.48 5.98
C ARG A 37 9.84 5.24 6.81
N GLY A 38 10.48 5.08 7.97
CA GLY A 38 10.28 3.91 8.83
C GLY A 38 8.84 3.78 9.34
N TRP A 39 8.26 4.88 9.84
CA TRP A 39 6.87 4.88 10.30
C TRP A 39 5.87 4.63 9.17
N THR A 40 6.11 5.16 7.96
CA THR A 40 5.21 4.91 6.82
C THR A 40 5.29 3.46 6.34
N LEU A 41 6.49 2.86 6.33
CA LEU A 41 6.66 1.41 6.05
C LEU A 41 5.97 0.55 7.11
N ALA A 42 6.10 0.88 8.40
CA ALA A 42 5.43 0.16 9.48
C ALA A 42 3.90 0.25 9.35
N ALA A 43 3.36 1.46 9.13
CA ALA A 43 1.94 1.68 8.93
C ALA A 43 1.40 0.93 7.68
N ALA A 44 2.10 1.00 6.54
CA ALA A 44 1.75 0.23 5.35
C ALA A 44 1.74 -1.28 5.63
N THR A 45 2.76 -1.80 6.32
CA THR A 45 2.88 -3.22 6.66
C THR A 45 1.71 -3.68 7.54
N THR A 46 1.36 -2.91 8.57
CA THR A 46 0.24 -3.22 9.48
C THR A 46 -1.11 -3.22 8.74
N LEU A 47 -1.38 -2.19 7.93
CA LEU A 47 -2.64 -2.10 7.18
C LEU A 47 -2.75 -3.21 6.13
N MET A 48 -1.66 -3.52 5.43
CA MET A 48 -1.57 -4.66 4.51
C MET A 48 -1.79 -6.00 5.24
N GLY A 49 -1.25 -6.14 6.45
CA GLY A 49 -1.43 -7.32 7.28
C GLY A 49 -2.89 -7.54 7.69
N LEU A 50 -3.59 -6.49 8.09
CA LEU A 50 -5.01 -6.53 8.43
C LEU A 50 -5.87 -6.97 7.24
N ILE A 51 -5.66 -6.40 6.05
CA ILE A 51 -6.50 -6.73 4.89
C ILE A 51 -6.13 -8.06 4.22
N ALA A 52 -4.85 -8.43 4.19
CA ALA A 52 -4.43 -9.78 3.77
C ALA A 52 -4.99 -10.85 4.74
N GLY A 53 -4.96 -10.58 6.06
CA GLY A 53 -5.58 -11.42 7.08
C GLY A 53 -7.10 -11.55 6.93
N PHE A 54 -7.79 -10.47 6.55
CA PHE A 54 -9.22 -10.50 6.23
C PHE A 54 -9.50 -11.42 5.03
N PHE A 55 -8.84 -11.24 3.88
CA PHE A 55 -9.06 -12.12 2.72
C PHE A 55 -8.70 -13.58 3.04
N TYR A 56 -7.61 -13.80 3.79
CA TYR A 56 -7.19 -15.12 4.26
C TYR A 56 -8.26 -15.80 5.11
N ALA A 57 -8.84 -15.10 6.11
CA ALA A 57 -9.90 -15.65 6.96
C ALA A 57 -11.12 -16.12 6.15
N TYR A 58 -11.48 -15.42 5.08
CA TYR A 58 -12.55 -15.87 4.18
C TYR A 58 -12.15 -17.11 3.36
N ALA A 59 -10.91 -17.19 2.89
CA ALA A 59 -10.41 -18.32 2.12
C ALA A 59 -10.18 -19.60 2.97
N CYS A 60 -9.74 -19.46 4.23
CA CYS A 60 -9.37 -20.59 5.09
C CYS A 60 -10.43 -20.98 6.13
N SER A 61 -11.50 -20.19 6.30
CA SER A 61 -12.52 -20.43 7.33
C SER A 61 -13.92 -20.03 6.89
N VAL A 62 -14.20 -18.74 6.64
CA VAL A 62 -15.59 -18.25 6.52
C VAL A 62 -16.33 -18.92 5.35
N MET A 63 -15.75 -18.95 4.15
CA MET A 63 -16.40 -19.62 3.00
C MET A 63 -16.46 -21.14 3.18
N ILE A 64 -15.52 -21.75 3.90
CA ILE A 64 -15.52 -23.20 4.17
C ILE A 64 -16.64 -23.58 5.16
N GLY A 65 -16.98 -22.69 6.10
CA GLY A 65 -18.14 -22.82 6.98
C GLY A 65 -19.46 -22.57 6.24
N LEU A 66 -19.54 -21.51 5.44
CA LEU A 66 -20.73 -21.17 4.65
C LEU A 66 -21.03 -22.22 3.55
N ALA A 67 -20.02 -22.92 3.04
CA ALA A 67 -20.17 -24.11 2.19
C ALA A 67 -20.89 -25.30 2.87
N ARG A 68 -21.30 -25.19 4.14
CA ARG A 68 -22.02 -26.22 4.91
C ARG A 68 -23.45 -25.86 5.30
N VAL A 69 -23.90 -24.62 5.06
CA VAL A 69 -25.28 -24.19 5.35
C VAL A 69 -26.14 -24.21 4.09
N ASP A 70 -27.46 -24.30 4.25
CA ASP A 70 -28.43 -24.28 3.15
C ASP A 70 -28.40 -22.96 2.36
N ASP A 71 -28.80 -23.01 1.09
CA ASP A 71 -28.58 -21.92 0.14
C ASP A 71 -29.22 -20.59 0.57
N ARG A 72 -30.41 -20.62 1.18
CA ARG A 72 -31.06 -19.40 1.70
C ARG A 72 -30.26 -18.77 2.85
N VAL A 73 -29.68 -19.60 3.73
CA VAL A 73 -28.84 -19.17 4.87
C VAL A 73 -27.50 -18.64 4.36
N PHE A 74 -26.92 -19.27 3.33
CA PHE A 74 -25.72 -18.77 2.65
C PHE A 74 -25.98 -17.38 2.05
N ILE A 75 -27.07 -17.21 1.31
CA ILE A 75 -27.40 -15.95 0.62
C ILE A 75 -27.66 -14.84 1.64
N ASP A 76 -28.49 -15.07 2.66
CA ASP A 76 -28.75 -14.10 3.73
C ASP A 76 -27.46 -13.69 4.46
N SER A 77 -26.65 -14.66 4.89
CA SER A 77 -25.37 -14.42 5.56
C SER A 77 -24.44 -13.55 4.70
N MET A 78 -24.29 -13.88 3.41
CA MET A 78 -23.43 -13.12 2.50
C MET A 78 -24.03 -11.75 2.15
N GLN A 79 -25.36 -11.60 2.01
CA GLN A 79 -26.00 -10.30 1.83
C GLN A 79 -25.70 -9.37 3.02
N TRP A 80 -25.89 -9.83 4.26
CA TRP A 80 -25.60 -9.05 5.47
C TRP A 80 -24.12 -8.74 5.65
N ILE A 81 -23.23 -9.70 5.41
CA ILE A 81 -21.78 -9.50 5.43
C ILE A 81 -21.37 -8.42 4.42
N ASN A 82 -21.85 -8.53 3.17
CA ASN A 82 -21.50 -7.58 2.11
C ASN A 82 -22.11 -6.19 2.32
N ALA A 83 -23.27 -6.10 2.96
CA ALA A 83 -23.87 -4.82 3.34
C ALA A 83 -23.04 -4.12 4.42
N THR A 84 -22.63 -4.86 5.47
CA THR A 84 -22.02 -4.34 6.71
C THR A 84 -20.50 -4.19 6.69
N VAL A 85 -19.78 -4.85 5.77
CA VAL A 85 -18.31 -4.70 5.62
C VAL A 85 -17.89 -3.25 5.28
N ARG A 86 -18.80 -2.43 4.76
CA ARG A 86 -18.60 -1.00 4.47
C ARG A 86 -18.68 -0.14 5.74
N ASN A 87 -17.76 -0.38 6.69
CA ASN A 87 -17.71 0.28 7.98
C ASN A 87 -16.34 0.95 8.28
N LEU A 88 -16.31 1.78 9.33
CA LEU A 88 -15.15 2.58 9.74
C LEU A 88 -13.94 1.77 10.25
N TRP A 89 -14.10 0.48 10.56
CA TRP A 89 -13.00 -0.39 10.98
C TRP A 89 -12.34 -1.09 9.79
N PHE A 90 -13.13 -1.48 8.78
CA PHE A 90 -12.63 -2.10 7.55
C PHE A 90 -11.98 -1.08 6.59
N ALA A 91 -12.59 0.10 6.43
CA ALA A 91 -12.15 1.09 5.44
C ALA A 91 -10.68 1.56 5.61
N PRO A 92 -10.16 1.82 6.84
CA PRO A 92 -8.75 2.16 7.03
C PRO A 92 -7.79 1.05 6.61
N GLY A 93 -8.14 -0.23 6.86
CA GLY A 93 -7.36 -1.37 6.39
C GLY A 93 -7.34 -1.45 4.87
N PHE A 94 -8.52 -1.50 4.24
CA PHE A 94 -8.66 -1.72 2.80
C PHE A 94 -8.13 -0.55 1.94
N PHE A 95 -8.52 0.70 2.23
CA PHE A 95 -8.06 1.87 1.46
C PHE A 95 -6.67 2.34 1.92
N GLY A 96 -6.41 2.33 3.24
CA GLY A 96 -5.14 2.78 3.79
C GLY A 96 -3.96 1.89 3.41
N ALA A 97 -4.15 0.57 3.25
CA ALA A 97 -3.10 -0.30 2.71
C ALA A 97 -2.63 0.12 1.31
N LEU A 98 -3.51 0.65 0.45
CA LEU A 98 -3.14 1.18 -0.86
C LEU A 98 -2.45 2.55 -0.73
N VAL A 99 -3.12 3.50 -0.05
CA VAL A 99 -2.67 4.90 0.04
C VAL A 99 -1.35 5.03 0.79
N VAL A 100 -1.20 4.37 1.95
CA VAL A 100 0.02 4.45 2.76
C VAL A 100 1.18 3.71 2.08
N THR A 101 0.93 2.66 1.31
CA THR A 101 1.97 2.03 0.46
C THR A 101 2.42 2.96 -0.68
N ALA A 102 1.50 3.71 -1.29
CA ALA A 102 1.86 4.72 -2.29
C ALA A 102 2.70 5.88 -1.70
N VAL A 103 2.34 6.36 -0.50
CA VAL A 103 3.15 7.35 0.25
C VAL A 103 4.51 6.76 0.64
N ALA A 104 4.57 5.50 1.07
CA ALA A 104 5.83 4.81 1.35
C ALA A 104 6.72 4.75 0.11
N ALA A 105 6.17 4.46 -1.07
CA ALA A 105 6.91 4.48 -2.32
C ALA A 105 7.45 5.89 -2.62
N ALA A 106 6.60 6.92 -2.52
CA ALA A 106 6.96 8.32 -2.75
C ALA A 106 8.16 8.78 -1.90
N LEU A 107 8.18 8.43 -0.60
CA LEU A 107 9.26 8.77 0.33
C LEU A 107 10.60 8.05 0.03
N HIS A 108 10.59 7.02 -0.83
CA HIS A 108 11.76 6.18 -1.15
C HIS A 108 12.33 6.38 -2.58
N LEU A 109 11.83 7.33 -3.39
CA LEU A 109 12.43 7.64 -4.72
C LEU A 109 13.88 8.15 -4.65
N GLY A 110 14.30 8.77 -3.54
CA GLY A 110 15.65 9.31 -3.37
C GLY A 110 16.75 8.23 -3.33
N ARG A 111 18.01 8.62 -3.58
CA ARG A 111 19.17 7.68 -3.64
C ARG A 111 19.27 6.71 -2.45
N ALA A 112 18.96 7.17 -1.23
CA ALA A 112 18.95 6.34 -0.03
C ALA A 112 17.89 5.22 -0.03
N GLY A 113 16.76 5.42 -0.72
CA GLY A 113 15.66 4.47 -0.76
C GLY A 113 15.78 3.37 -1.81
N ARG A 114 16.77 3.44 -2.73
CA ARG A 114 16.91 2.50 -3.86
C ARG A 114 16.92 1.00 -3.52
N PRO A 115 17.48 0.52 -2.37
CA PRO A 115 17.39 -0.89 -1.98
C PRO A 115 15.99 -1.32 -1.52
N VAL A 116 15.20 -0.38 -1.02
CA VAL A 116 13.88 -0.60 -0.39
C VAL A 116 12.76 -0.43 -1.43
N LEU A 117 12.85 0.59 -2.27
CA LEU A 117 11.83 1.03 -3.23
C LEU A 117 11.26 -0.10 -4.13
N PRO A 118 12.05 -1.03 -4.71
CA PRO A 118 11.50 -2.09 -5.57
C PRO A 118 10.49 -2.99 -4.85
N TRP A 119 10.69 -3.24 -3.56
CA TRP A 119 9.79 -4.04 -2.73
C TRP A 119 8.50 -3.29 -2.41
N VAL A 120 8.57 -1.98 -2.16
CA VAL A 120 7.37 -1.14 -1.94
C VAL A 120 6.55 -0.99 -3.22
N LEU A 121 7.21 -0.85 -4.38
CA LEU A 121 6.55 -0.82 -5.68
C LEU A 121 5.90 -2.16 -6.03
N ALA A 122 6.58 -3.29 -5.76
CA ALA A 122 6.00 -4.62 -5.92
C ALA A 122 4.74 -4.81 -5.06
N ALA A 123 4.79 -4.40 -3.78
CA ALA A 123 3.63 -4.42 -2.90
C ALA A 123 2.49 -3.53 -3.40
N LEU A 124 2.80 -2.33 -3.91
CA LEU A 124 1.80 -1.40 -4.46
C LEU A 124 1.08 -1.99 -5.68
N VAL A 125 1.82 -2.65 -6.59
CA VAL A 125 1.24 -3.29 -7.78
C VAL A 125 0.41 -4.52 -7.40
N LEU A 126 0.94 -5.39 -6.53
CA LEU A 126 0.23 -6.60 -6.07
C LEU A 126 -1.08 -6.27 -5.33
N TYR A 127 -1.05 -5.27 -4.44
CA TYR A 127 -2.26 -4.85 -3.74
C TYR A 127 -3.19 -3.99 -4.62
N GLY A 128 -2.65 -3.20 -5.56
CA GLY A 128 -3.43 -2.53 -6.60
C GLY A 128 -4.24 -3.52 -7.45
N ALA A 129 -3.69 -4.70 -7.74
CA ALA A 129 -4.42 -5.79 -8.38
C ALA A 129 -5.52 -6.39 -7.46
N ALA A 130 -5.28 -6.58 -6.17
CA ALA A 130 -6.31 -7.02 -5.21
C ALA A 130 -7.46 -6.02 -5.08
N PHE A 131 -7.14 -4.72 -5.07
CA PHE A 131 -8.10 -3.63 -5.08
C PHE A 131 -8.91 -3.63 -6.39
N GLY A 132 -8.24 -3.77 -7.54
CA GLY A 132 -8.87 -3.88 -8.86
C GLY A 132 -9.82 -5.08 -8.98
N ILE A 133 -9.44 -6.26 -8.51
CA ILE A 133 -10.31 -7.45 -8.42
C ILE A 133 -11.52 -7.17 -7.51
N THR A 134 -11.30 -6.47 -6.40
CA THR A 134 -12.40 -6.12 -5.48
C THR A 134 -13.42 -5.21 -6.14
N MET A 135 -12.98 -4.13 -6.81
CA MET A 135 -13.87 -3.18 -7.48
C MET A 135 -14.50 -3.71 -8.77
N GLY A 136 -13.74 -4.48 -9.56
CA GLY A 136 -14.17 -4.97 -10.87
C GLY A 136 -14.91 -6.31 -10.85
N VAL A 137 -14.77 -7.11 -9.79
CA VAL A 137 -15.38 -8.46 -9.70
C VAL A 137 -16.18 -8.64 -8.41
N ASN A 138 -15.55 -8.58 -7.23
CA ASN A 138 -16.26 -8.96 -5.99
C ASN A 138 -17.38 -7.97 -5.62
N VAL A 139 -17.21 -6.66 -5.79
CA VAL A 139 -18.27 -5.67 -5.54
C VAL A 139 -19.46 -5.85 -6.50
N PRO A 140 -19.29 -5.87 -7.84
CA PRO A 140 -20.39 -6.16 -8.76
C PRO A 140 -21.07 -7.52 -8.54
N LEU A 141 -20.34 -8.53 -8.06
CA LEU A 141 -20.89 -9.84 -7.72
C LEU A 141 -21.70 -9.81 -6.40
N ASN A 142 -21.25 -9.02 -5.42
CA ASN A 142 -21.99 -8.75 -4.18
C ASN A 142 -23.27 -7.94 -4.45
N ASP A 143 -23.22 -6.94 -5.32
CA ASP A 143 -24.37 -6.11 -5.69
C ASP A 143 -25.44 -6.95 -6.41
N ARG A 144 -25.02 -7.92 -7.26
CA ARG A 144 -25.93 -8.92 -7.85
C ARG A 144 -26.59 -9.83 -6.80
N LEU A 145 -25.84 -10.26 -5.78
CA LEU A 145 -26.38 -11.08 -4.70
C LEU A 145 -27.41 -10.31 -3.87
N ALA A 146 -27.17 -9.02 -3.60
CA ALA A 146 -28.14 -8.14 -2.96
C ALA A 146 -29.38 -7.89 -3.86
N ALA A 147 -29.18 -7.72 -5.17
CA ALA A 147 -30.26 -7.54 -6.13
C ALA A 147 -31.13 -8.79 -6.37
N ALA A 148 -30.75 -9.97 -5.85
CA ALA A 148 -31.61 -11.15 -5.83
C ALA A 148 -32.83 -10.99 -4.91
N GLY A 149 -32.79 -10.05 -3.95
CA GLY A 149 -33.89 -9.78 -3.02
C GLY A 149 -33.89 -10.69 -1.80
N ASP A 150 -35.07 -10.79 -1.16
CA ASP A 150 -35.29 -11.55 0.07
C ASP A 150 -34.97 -13.05 -0.11
N PRO A 151 -33.99 -13.61 0.64
CA PRO A 151 -33.63 -15.03 0.59
C PRO A 151 -34.78 -16.00 0.89
N ALA A 152 -35.83 -15.58 1.61
CA ALA A 152 -37.03 -16.37 1.84
C ALA A 152 -37.96 -16.40 0.61
N ALA A 153 -38.00 -15.33 -0.19
CA ALA A 153 -38.87 -15.19 -1.36
C ALA A 153 -38.30 -15.84 -2.65
N LEU A 154 -37.01 -16.18 -2.69
CA LEU A 154 -36.38 -16.77 -3.88
C LEU A 154 -37.06 -18.07 -4.32
N THR A 155 -37.43 -18.16 -5.61
CA THR A 155 -37.95 -19.40 -6.22
C THR A 155 -36.88 -20.48 -6.34
N ASP A 156 -35.67 -20.10 -6.74
CA ASP A 156 -34.49 -20.97 -6.87
C ASP A 156 -33.27 -20.31 -6.20
N PRO A 157 -33.03 -20.55 -4.89
CA PRO A 157 -31.84 -20.06 -4.21
C PRO A 157 -30.56 -20.82 -4.65
N GLY A 158 -30.68 -22.05 -5.17
CA GLY A 158 -29.55 -22.86 -5.61
C GLY A 158 -28.86 -22.26 -6.83
N ALA A 159 -29.63 -21.81 -7.82
CA ALA A 159 -29.10 -21.09 -8.98
C ALA A 159 -28.43 -19.75 -8.59
N VAL A 160 -29.03 -19.00 -7.64
CA VAL A 160 -28.46 -17.74 -7.13
C VAL A 160 -27.11 -17.98 -6.43
N ARG A 161 -27.03 -19.02 -5.59
CA ARG A 161 -25.78 -19.43 -4.92
C ARG A 161 -24.73 -19.90 -5.93
N ALA A 162 -25.10 -20.76 -6.87
CA ALA A 162 -24.19 -21.32 -7.87
C ALA A 162 -23.56 -20.24 -8.77
N ALA A 163 -24.30 -19.18 -9.09
CA ALA A 163 -23.80 -18.00 -9.81
C ALA A 163 -22.83 -17.12 -8.98
N TYR A 164 -22.75 -17.32 -7.67
CA TYR A 164 -22.00 -16.47 -6.73
C TYR A 164 -20.80 -17.18 -6.09
N GLU A 165 -21.03 -18.27 -5.36
CA GLU A 165 -20.11 -18.80 -4.34
C GLU A 165 -18.74 -19.21 -4.91
N GLY A 166 -18.72 -20.01 -5.98
CA GLY A 166 -17.47 -20.47 -6.60
C GLY A 166 -16.66 -19.33 -7.20
N VAL A 167 -17.32 -18.40 -7.91
CA VAL A 167 -16.68 -17.23 -8.53
C VAL A 167 -16.13 -16.30 -7.44
N TRP A 168 -16.90 -16.00 -6.42
CA TRP A 168 -16.49 -15.13 -5.32
C TRP A 168 -15.30 -15.73 -4.56
N THR A 169 -15.36 -17.03 -4.25
CA THR A 169 -14.31 -17.73 -3.49
C THR A 169 -13.01 -17.85 -4.27
N ALA A 170 -13.07 -18.10 -5.58
CA ALA A 170 -11.89 -18.12 -6.45
C ALA A 170 -11.20 -16.75 -6.46
N TRP A 171 -11.94 -15.66 -6.72
CA TRP A 171 -11.38 -14.31 -6.72
C TRP A 171 -10.94 -13.83 -5.32
N ASN A 172 -11.62 -14.25 -4.25
CA ASN A 172 -11.14 -14.02 -2.90
C ASN A 172 -9.79 -14.71 -2.64
N THR A 173 -9.63 -15.96 -3.07
CA THR A 173 -8.37 -16.71 -2.94
C THR A 173 -7.24 -16.03 -3.72
N THR A 174 -7.50 -15.52 -4.91
CA THR A 174 -6.54 -14.70 -5.68
C THR A 174 -6.14 -13.45 -4.90
N ARG A 175 -7.10 -12.71 -4.31
CA ARG A 175 -6.81 -11.53 -3.47
C ARG A 175 -5.98 -11.88 -2.24
N THR A 176 -6.27 -13.01 -1.57
CA THR A 176 -5.47 -13.54 -0.46
C THR A 176 -4.01 -13.71 -0.87
N VAL A 177 -3.74 -14.48 -1.93
CA VAL A 177 -2.38 -14.77 -2.38
C VAL A 177 -1.61 -13.49 -2.69
N ILE A 178 -2.15 -12.60 -3.52
CA ILE A 178 -1.41 -11.39 -3.94
C ILE A 178 -1.29 -10.34 -2.82
N SER A 179 -2.25 -10.25 -1.89
CA SER A 179 -2.13 -9.38 -0.71
C SER A 179 -1.13 -9.93 0.32
N THR A 180 -1.04 -11.25 0.49
CA THR A 180 -0.01 -11.89 1.32
C THR A 180 1.38 -11.72 0.71
N LEU A 181 1.52 -11.77 -0.63
CA LEU A 181 2.76 -11.43 -1.31
C LEU A 181 3.11 -9.94 -1.15
N ALA A 182 2.12 -9.03 -1.25
CA ALA A 182 2.34 -7.59 -1.00
C ALA A 182 2.81 -7.34 0.44
N LEU A 183 2.22 -8.03 1.43
CA LEU A 183 2.68 -8.02 2.82
C LEU A 183 4.13 -8.52 2.95
N ALA A 184 4.48 -9.64 2.33
CA ALA A 184 5.84 -10.17 2.35
C ALA A 184 6.86 -9.18 1.74
N CYS A 185 6.48 -8.49 0.67
CA CYS A 185 7.28 -7.41 0.09
C CYS A 185 7.45 -6.21 1.05
N LEU A 186 6.40 -5.80 1.77
CA LEU A 186 6.50 -4.72 2.78
C LEU A 186 7.35 -5.13 4.00
N VAL A 187 7.20 -6.36 4.49
CA VAL A 187 8.09 -6.90 5.54
C VAL A 187 9.55 -6.90 5.07
N ARG A 188 9.81 -7.29 3.81
CA ARG A 188 11.16 -7.22 3.23
C ARG A 188 11.67 -5.78 3.11
N ALA A 189 10.82 -4.84 2.71
CA ALA A 189 11.15 -3.41 2.66
C ALA A 189 11.54 -2.86 4.04
N LEU A 190 10.76 -3.17 5.08
CA LEU A 190 10.99 -2.77 6.46
C LEU A 190 12.29 -3.35 7.03
N VAL A 191 12.56 -4.64 6.79
CA VAL A 191 13.81 -5.31 7.19
C VAL A 191 15.03 -4.71 6.47
N LEU A 192 14.91 -4.32 5.20
CA LEU A 192 16.00 -3.65 4.49
C LEU A 192 16.23 -2.24 5.04
N HIS A 193 15.20 -1.44 5.24
CA HIS A 193 15.29 -0.10 5.83
C HIS A 193 15.97 -0.13 7.21
N GLY A 194 15.57 -1.03 8.11
CA GLY A 194 16.21 -1.20 9.42
C GLY A 194 17.69 -1.60 9.36
N ARG A 195 18.12 -2.32 8.31
CA ARG A 195 19.54 -2.67 8.07
C ARG A 195 20.36 -1.55 7.43
N HIS A 196 19.71 -0.49 6.94
CA HIS A 196 20.36 0.73 6.45
C HIS A 196 20.45 1.82 7.53
N THR A 197 19.52 1.87 8.49
CA THR A 197 19.53 2.83 9.60
C THR A 197 20.37 2.41 10.80
N ALA A 198 20.78 1.14 10.87
CA ALA A 198 21.67 0.58 11.89
C ALA A 198 23.15 0.51 11.43
N ARG A 199 23.57 1.43 10.55
CA ARG A 199 24.91 1.55 9.97
C ARG A 199 25.36 3.01 9.98
#